data_AF-A0A511YJV3-F1
#
_entry.id   AF-A0A511YJV3-F1
#
_cell.length_a   1.000
_cell.length_b   1.000
_cell.length_c   1.000
_cell.angle_alpha   90.00
_cell.angle_beta   90.00
_cell.angle_gamma   90.00
#
_symmetry.space_group_name_H-M   'P 1'
#
loop_
_entity.id
_entity.type
_entity.pdbx_description
1 polymer ?
#
loop_
_entity_poly.entity_id
_entity_poly.type
_entity_poly.pdbx_seq_one_letter_code
_entity_poly.pdbx_strand_id
1 'polypeptide(L)'
;MIILVKIILCSTLLIVFYYRFLQKEKMYRFNRIYLLFSLLFSYTVPFISISTQTPKPANRLQTTFETTQQILELKPGQAHFNFVDLIWIVYGMITCIFLSRMIFSFLKIKNLKGQKIIYQNQEVLITEKETPPFSFWKTIYLGKNYFIEQQIDERIFLHEKSHVRQRHSIDLMIVEIIKAFTWFNPAVYFYKKAIQMNHEFLADESVLKNYFNIKEYQNLILDEIIVSQNYNLTHTFNFNNTKKRLIMMNTKKSKMVRIKKAISIPALMIAFGLFVQKTYAHPMETIIEETRKKMADYDQEAQTTEKTKTDSAETSLPALFETPQEPLKKSREEKRIHDTIRPKEGKNTDPDPKSTRHEPLTASLQGEPTLLPQFPGGINEMRNRVSKMFDASKIETEKPKGFLKADISYTVDETGNVVNVKVAGNNELFNNEVLTSFKKANENIVWKPAEKDGKPVNYTMRLPLTMSFQ
;
A
#
# COMPACT_ATOMS: atom_id res chain seq x y z
N MET A 1 -6.92 28.46 -9.09
CA MET A 1 -5.68 27.82 -8.58
C MET A 1 -5.79 27.28 -7.14
N ILE A 2 -6.28 28.04 -6.15
CA ILE A 2 -6.27 27.67 -4.70
C ILE A 2 -6.69 26.21 -4.41
N ILE A 3 -7.74 25.71 -5.06
CA ILE A 3 -8.23 24.33 -4.91
C ILE A 3 -7.13 23.28 -5.20
N LEU A 4 -6.30 23.48 -6.24
CA LEU A 4 -5.22 22.55 -6.58
C LEU A 4 -4.15 22.48 -5.48
N VAL A 5 -3.81 23.64 -4.88
CA VAL A 5 -2.88 23.72 -3.76
C VAL A 5 -3.44 22.98 -2.54
N LYS A 6 -4.73 23.15 -2.24
CA LYS A 6 -5.42 22.37 -1.19
C LYS A 6 -5.37 20.86 -1.45
N ILE A 7 -5.60 20.40 -2.68
CA ILE A 7 -5.50 18.97 -3.04
C ILE A 7 -4.08 18.44 -2.81
N ILE A 8 -3.04 19.16 -3.27
CA ILE A 8 -1.64 18.75 -3.07
C ILE A 8 -1.29 18.67 -1.58
N LEU A 9 -1.63 19.70 -0.79
CA LEU A 9 -1.34 19.73 0.64
C LEU A 9 -2.11 18.67 1.43
N CYS A 10 -3.39 18.47 1.14
CA CYS A 10 -4.23 17.45 1.79
C CYS A 10 -3.74 16.03 1.47
N SER A 11 -3.49 15.72 0.20
CA SER A 11 -2.94 14.42 -0.23
C SER A 11 -1.55 14.16 0.36
N THR A 12 -0.69 15.19 0.44
CA THR A 12 0.63 15.10 1.07
C THR A 12 0.55 14.81 2.58
N LEU A 13 -0.33 15.51 3.31
CA LEU A 13 -0.50 15.32 4.76
C LEU A 13 -0.97 13.89 5.09
N LEU A 14 -1.93 13.36 4.32
CA LEU A 14 -2.50 12.03 4.56
C LEU A 14 -1.53 10.90 4.17
N ILE A 15 -0.76 11.03 3.07
CA ILE A 15 0.25 10.01 2.72
C ILE A 15 1.44 10.01 3.69
N VAL A 16 1.86 11.17 4.21
CA VAL A 16 2.89 11.28 5.26
C VAL A 16 2.43 10.60 6.55
N PHE A 17 1.18 10.80 6.97
CA PHE A 17 0.59 10.10 8.11
C PHE A 17 0.61 8.57 7.89
N TYR A 18 0.24 8.08 6.70
CA TYR A 18 0.33 6.66 6.38
C TYR A 18 1.76 6.11 6.54
N TYR A 19 2.77 6.76 5.95
CA TYR A 19 4.16 6.29 6.05
C TYR A 19 4.70 6.33 7.48
N ARG A 20 4.30 7.32 8.29
CA ARG A 20 4.80 7.50 9.65
C ARG A 20 4.17 6.56 10.68
N PHE A 21 2.91 6.17 10.49
CA PHE A 21 2.13 5.40 11.48
C PHE A 21 1.55 4.07 11.00
N LEU A 22 1.05 3.97 9.76
CA LEU A 22 0.27 2.82 9.26
C LEU A 22 1.10 1.80 8.47
N GLN A 23 2.09 2.24 7.67
CA GLN A 23 2.91 1.33 6.86
C GLN A 23 3.65 0.26 7.70
N LYS A 24 4.02 0.61 8.94
CA LYS A 24 4.79 -0.25 9.86
C LYS A 24 3.94 -1.30 10.58
N GLU A 25 2.64 -1.39 10.29
CA GLU A 25 1.70 -2.22 11.03
C GLU A 25 1.07 -3.33 10.18
N LYS A 26 0.93 -4.52 10.78
CA LYS A 26 0.38 -5.72 10.15
C LYS A 26 -1.15 -5.66 10.10
N MET A 27 -1.67 -4.74 9.28
CA MET A 27 -3.10 -4.47 9.10
C MET A 27 -3.47 -4.13 7.65
N TYR A 28 -2.87 -4.82 6.67
CA TYR A 28 -2.85 -4.46 5.25
C TYR A 28 -4.23 -4.20 4.62
N ARG A 29 -5.28 -4.92 5.04
CA ARG A 29 -6.67 -4.68 4.57
C ARG A 29 -7.19 -3.28 4.95
N PHE A 30 -6.87 -2.82 6.16
CA PHE A 30 -7.22 -1.46 6.61
C PHE A 30 -6.36 -0.41 5.89
N ASN A 31 -5.07 -0.68 5.74
CA ASN A 31 -4.16 0.20 5.00
C ASN A 31 -4.60 0.39 3.53
N ARG A 32 -5.10 -0.66 2.85
CA ARG A 32 -5.67 -0.58 1.49
C ARG A 32 -6.86 0.40 1.45
N ILE A 33 -7.82 0.23 2.36
CA ILE A 33 -9.00 1.09 2.47
C ILE A 33 -8.58 2.53 2.78
N TYR A 34 -7.69 2.73 3.76
CA TYR A 34 -7.18 4.06 4.11
C TYR A 34 -6.49 4.74 2.93
N LEU A 35 -5.64 4.03 2.18
CA LEU A 35 -4.90 4.61 1.05
C LEU A 35 -5.84 5.05 -0.08
N LEU A 36 -6.80 4.21 -0.47
CA LEU A 36 -7.78 4.55 -1.51
C LEU A 36 -8.72 5.67 -1.05
N PHE A 37 -9.25 5.57 0.18
CA PHE A 37 -10.16 6.57 0.74
C PHE A 37 -9.47 7.92 0.93
N SER A 38 -8.30 7.97 1.57
CA SER A 38 -7.60 9.24 1.81
C SER A 38 -7.16 9.94 0.53
N LEU A 39 -6.80 9.18 -0.52
CA LEU A 39 -6.57 9.74 -1.85
C LEU A 39 -7.84 10.41 -2.38
N LEU A 40 -8.95 9.69 -2.51
CA LEU A 40 -10.22 10.26 -3.02
C LEU A 40 -10.72 11.43 -2.16
N PHE A 41 -10.67 11.30 -0.84
CA PHE A 41 -11.04 12.31 0.15
C PHE A 41 -10.23 13.61 0.00
N SER A 42 -8.92 13.51 -0.26
CA SER A 42 -8.08 14.69 -0.49
C SER A 42 -8.43 15.47 -1.77
N TYR A 43 -9.16 14.84 -2.70
CA TYR A 43 -9.66 15.44 -3.92
C TYR A 43 -11.09 16.00 -3.75
N THR A 44 -11.93 15.40 -2.90
CA THR A 44 -13.31 15.88 -2.68
C THR A 44 -13.41 16.99 -1.64
N VAL A 45 -12.67 16.93 -0.52
CA VAL A 45 -12.75 17.91 0.57
C VAL A 45 -12.58 19.37 0.13
N PRO A 46 -11.64 19.73 -0.78
CA PRO A 46 -11.48 21.12 -1.22
C PRO A 46 -12.67 21.74 -1.96
N PHE A 47 -13.63 20.93 -2.44
CA PHE A 47 -14.86 21.41 -3.09
C PHE A 47 -16.05 21.53 -2.12
N ILE A 48 -15.98 20.90 -0.94
CA ILE A 48 -17.02 21.03 0.09
C ILE A 48 -16.95 22.44 0.67
N SER A 49 -18.04 23.20 0.55
CA SER A 49 -18.16 24.55 1.10
C SER A 49 -19.03 24.56 2.35
N ILE A 50 -18.53 25.19 3.42
CA ILE A 50 -19.25 25.42 4.67
C ILE A 50 -19.42 26.93 4.85
N SER A 51 -20.67 27.37 4.95
CA SER A 51 -20.99 28.76 5.28
C SER A 51 -20.68 29.06 6.74
N THR A 52 -19.70 29.92 6.98
CA THR A 52 -19.34 30.41 8.32
C THR A 52 -19.73 31.87 8.47
N GLN A 53 -20.27 32.26 9.63
CA GLN A 53 -20.54 33.67 9.94
C GLN A 53 -19.27 34.51 9.81
N THR A 54 -19.43 35.76 9.39
CA THR A 54 -18.32 36.69 9.19
C THR A 54 -17.58 36.92 10.51
N PRO A 55 -16.24 36.75 10.56
CA PRO A 55 -15.48 37.29 11.68
C PRO A 55 -15.64 38.82 11.65
N LYS A 56 -16.04 39.42 12.79
CA LYS A 56 -16.12 40.88 12.90
C LYS A 56 -14.76 41.47 12.48
N PRO A 57 -14.72 42.48 11.59
CA PRO A 57 -13.45 43.06 11.15
C PRO A 57 -12.76 43.71 12.35
N ALA A 58 -11.64 43.14 12.79
CA ALA A 58 -10.71 43.85 13.65
C ALA A 58 -10.10 44.98 12.81
N ASN A 59 -10.22 46.23 13.27
CA ASN A 59 -9.88 47.44 12.52
C ASN A 59 -8.46 47.41 11.94
N ARG A 60 -8.33 46.96 10.68
CA ARG A 60 -7.18 47.26 9.85
C ARG A 60 -7.42 48.61 9.22
N LEU A 61 -6.60 49.59 9.59
CA LEU A 61 -6.52 50.87 8.90
C LEU A 61 -6.21 50.60 7.41
N GLN A 62 -7.17 50.88 6.54
CA GLN A 62 -6.92 50.93 5.10
C GLN A 62 -6.24 52.27 4.79
N THR A 63 -4.94 52.22 4.51
CA THR A 63 -4.24 53.36 3.89
C THR A 63 -4.71 53.46 2.44
N THR A 64 -5.76 54.25 2.20
CA THR A 64 -6.23 54.55 0.85
C THR A 64 -5.16 55.34 0.11
N PHE A 65 -4.48 54.71 -0.84
CA PHE A 65 -3.75 55.41 -1.88
C PHE A 65 -4.71 55.74 -3.01
N GLU A 66 -5.17 57.00 -3.04
CA GLU A 66 -5.86 57.53 -4.21
C GLU A 66 -4.84 57.78 -5.33
N THR A 67 -4.86 56.91 -6.35
CA THR A 67 -4.12 57.13 -7.60
C THR A 67 -5.13 57.29 -8.71
N THR A 68 -5.47 58.55 -9.02
CA THR A 68 -6.40 58.90 -10.10
C THR A 68 -5.76 58.65 -11.47
N GLN A 69 -5.86 57.43 -11.99
CA GLN A 69 -5.59 57.14 -13.39
C GLN A 69 -6.88 57.25 -14.21
N GLN A 70 -7.03 58.36 -14.93
CA GLN A 70 -7.90 58.40 -16.11
C GLN A 70 -7.36 57.39 -17.13
N ILE A 71 -8.11 56.32 -17.38
CA ILE A 71 -7.83 55.39 -18.46
C ILE A 71 -8.69 55.79 -19.65
N LEU A 72 -8.04 56.22 -20.73
CA LEU A 72 -8.69 56.48 -22.00
C LEU A 72 -8.97 55.13 -22.68
N GLU A 73 -10.25 54.73 -22.83
CA GLU A 73 -10.62 53.41 -23.34
C GLU A 73 -10.44 53.28 -24.87
N LEU A 74 -9.18 53.22 -25.31
CA LEU A 74 -8.80 52.88 -26.68
C LEU A 74 -8.95 51.37 -26.90
N LYS A 75 -10.13 50.96 -27.37
CA LYS A 75 -10.53 49.57 -27.64
C LYS A 75 -9.74 48.94 -28.81
N PRO A 76 -8.79 48.02 -28.57
CA PRO A 76 -8.02 47.39 -29.64
C PRO A 76 -8.79 46.16 -30.16
N GLY A 77 -9.34 46.26 -31.37
CA GLY A 77 -9.95 45.14 -32.09
C GLY A 77 -8.92 44.15 -32.62
N GLN A 78 -8.13 43.52 -31.74
CA GLN A 78 -7.20 42.43 -32.10
C GLN A 78 -7.36 41.24 -31.14
N ALA A 79 -7.16 40.04 -31.69
CA ALA A 79 -7.31 38.79 -30.94
C ALA A 79 -6.11 38.58 -29.98
N HIS A 80 -6.22 39.13 -28.77
CA HIS A 80 -5.25 38.88 -27.70
C HIS A 80 -5.15 37.37 -27.44
N PHE A 81 -3.98 36.79 -27.78
CA PHE A 81 -3.74 35.36 -27.62
C PHE A 81 -3.71 35.01 -26.13
N ASN A 82 -4.79 34.40 -25.63
CA ASN A 82 -4.97 34.18 -24.21
C ASN A 82 -4.04 33.07 -23.68
N PHE A 83 -3.00 33.46 -22.94
CA PHE A 83 -2.07 32.54 -22.30
C PHE A 83 -2.76 31.54 -21.34
N VAL A 84 -3.93 31.88 -20.78
CA VAL A 84 -4.71 30.95 -19.94
C VAL A 84 -5.26 29.79 -20.77
N ASP A 85 -5.73 30.06 -21.98
CA ASP A 85 -6.28 29.01 -22.88
C ASP A 85 -5.15 28.13 -23.43
N LEU A 86 -3.98 28.72 -23.72
CA LEU A 86 -2.77 27.95 -24.03
C LEU A 86 -2.39 26.98 -22.89
N ILE A 87 -2.45 27.44 -21.63
CA ILE A 87 -2.18 26.59 -20.47
C ILE A 87 -3.19 25.44 -20.37
N TRP A 88 -4.48 25.68 -20.62
CA TRP A 88 -5.49 24.63 -20.65
C TRP A 88 -5.30 23.62 -21.79
N ILE A 89 -4.95 24.10 -23.00
CA ILE A 89 -4.64 23.25 -24.16
C ILE A 89 -3.42 22.35 -23.86
N VAL A 90 -2.34 22.91 -23.31
CA VAL A 90 -1.13 22.15 -22.94
C VAL A 90 -1.43 21.15 -21.82
N TYR A 91 -2.17 21.54 -20.79
CA TYR A 91 -2.60 20.64 -19.70
C TYR A 91 -3.47 19.48 -20.23
N GLY A 92 -4.41 19.77 -21.13
CA GLY A 92 -5.25 18.78 -21.79
C GLY A 92 -4.41 17.81 -22.62
N MET A 93 -3.51 18.31 -23.46
CA MET A 93 -2.60 17.51 -24.29
C MET A 93 -1.74 16.56 -23.45
N ILE A 94 -1.11 17.05 -22.38
CA ILE A 94 -0.29 16.22 -21.47
C ILE A 94 -1.16 15.14 -20.79
N THR A 95 -2.35 15.50 -20.34
CA THR A 95 -3.31 14.55 -19.73
C THR A 95 -3.73 13.46 -20.73
N CYS A 96 -4.03 13.83 -21.98
CA CYS A 96 -4.34 12.90 -23.06
C CYS A 96 -3.17 11.95 -23.38
N ILE A 97 -1.93 12.42 -23.34
CA ILE A 97 -0.72 11.57 -23.50
C ILE A 97 -0.58 10.55 -22.36
N PHE A 98 -0.88 10.94 -21.12
CA PHE A 98 -0.88 9.97 -20.00
C PHE A 98 -2.03 8.95 -20.10
N LEU A 99 -3.22 9.38 -20.51
CA LEU A 99 -4.37 8.48 -20.72
C LEU A 99 -4.17 7.52 -21.89
N SER A 100 -3.65 8.00 -23.03
CA SER A 100 -3.36 7.13 -24.19
C SER A 100 -2.25 6.12 -23.88
N ARG A 101 -1.21 6.51 -23.13
CA ARG A 101 -0.19 5.59 -22.60
C ARG A 101 -0.80 4.52 -21.69
N MET A 102 -1.75 4.87 -20.82
CA MET A 102 -2.46 3.92 -19.96
C MET A 102 -3.29 2.92 -20.79
N ILE A 103 -4.03 3.41 -21.79
CA ILE A 103 -4.84 2.58 -22.70
C ILE A 103 -3.93 1.63 -23.50
N PHE A 104 -2.82 2.13 -24.06
CA PHE A 104 -1.84 1.30 -24.76
C PHE A 104 -1.23 0.23 -23.85
N SER A 105 -0.94 0.55 -22.59
CA SER A 105 -0.47 -0.44 -21.62
C SER A 105 -1.50 -1.54 -21.32
N PHE A 106 -2.79 -1.20 -21.27
CA PHE A 106 -3.88 -2.15 -21.08
C PHE A 106 -4.05 -3.07 -22.31
N LEU A 107 -4.03 -2.49 -23.52
CA LEU A 107 -4.08 -3.23 -24.77
C LEU A 107 -2.85 -4.15 -24.95
N LYS A 108 -1.65 -3.68 -24.58
CA LYS A 108 -0.42 -4.49 -24.64
C LYS A 108 -0.51 -5.75 -23.77
N ILE A 109 -1.13 -5.68 -22.59
CA ILE A 109 -1.34 -6.85 -21.73
C ILE A 109 -2.38 -7.80 -22.34
N LYS A 110 -3.50 -7.28 -22.84
CA LYS A 110 -4.53 -8.09 -23.51
C LYS A 110 -4.05 -8.79 -24.78
N ASN A 111 -3.10 -8.19 -25.49
CA ASN A 111 -2.56 -8.69 -26.76
C ASN A 111 -1.34 -9.62 -26.57
N LEU A 112 -1.05 -10.07 -25.35
CA LEU A 112 -0.01 -11.07 -25.09
C LEU A 112 -0.43 -12.43 -25.67
N LYS A 113 0.47 -13.04 -26.44
CA LYS A 113 0.30 -14.40 -26.98
C LYS A 113 0.81 -15.44 -26.00
N GLY A 114 0.14 -16.59 -25.98
CA GLY A 114 0.41 -17.70 -25.08
C GLY A 114 -0.69 -18.75 -25.10
N GLN A 115 -0.43 -19.87 -24.43
CA GLN A 115 -1.42 -20.93 -24.22
C GLN A 115 -2.30 -20.58 -23.02
N LYS A 116 -3.62 -20.57 -23.21
CA LYS A 116 -4.57 -20.44 -22.09
C LYS A 116 -4.84 -21.80 -21.46
N ILE A 117 -4.77 -21.86 -20.13
CA ILE A 117 -5.13 -23.02 -19.33
C ILE A 117 -6.01 -22.59 -18.14
N ILE A 118 -6.72 -23.54 -17.54
CA ILE A 118 -7.42 -23.35 -16.26
C ILE A 118 -6.67 -24.19 -15.22
N TYR A 119 -5.93 -23.53 -14.32
CA TYR A 119 -5.20 -24.19 -13.24
C TYR A 119 -5.90 -23.91 -11.91
N GLN A 120 -6.30 -24.96 -11.19
CA GLN A 120 -7.05 -24.87 -9.92
C GLN A 120 -8.20 -23.83 -9.93
N ASN A 121 -9.07 -23.90 -10.94
CA ASN A 121 -10.21 -22.99 -11.15
C ASN A 121 -9.84 -21.50 -11.27
N GLN A 122 -8.71 -21.20 -11.93
CA GLN A 122 -8.23 -19.85 -12.23
C GLN A 122 -7.69 -19.83 -13.68
N GLU A 123 -8.01 -18.78 -14.44
CA GLU A 123 -7.47 -18.57 -15.79
C GLU A 123 -5.98 -18.19 -15.71
N VAL A 124 -5.15 -18.93 -16.44
CA VAL A 124 -3.70 -18.69 -16.55
C VAL A 124 -3.32 -18.65 -18.04
N LEU A 125 -2.49 -17.69 -18.42
CA LEU A 125 -1.86 -17.58 -19.75
C LEU A 125 -0.37 -17.90 -19.62
N ILE A 126 0.05 -19.02 -20.21
CA ILE A 126 1.47 -19.37 -20.35
C ILE A 126 2.00 -18.60 -21.57
N THR A 127 2.72 -17.52 -21.33
CA THR A 127 3.21 -16.59 -22.35
C THR A 127 4.32 -17.21 -23.20
N GLU A 128 4.40 -16.81 -24.47
CA GLU A 128 5.44 -17.29 -25.39
C GLU A 128 6.87 -16.87 -24.99
N LYS A 129 6.98 -15.81 -24.17
CA LYS A 129 8.24 -15.20 -23.73
C LYS A 129 8.49 -15.51 -22.26
N GLU A 130 9.76 -15.66 -21.91
CA GLU A 130 10.20 -15.71 -20.51
C GLU A 130 9.94 -14.34 -19.88
N THR A 131 8.96 -14.29 -18.98
CA THR A 131 8.54 -13.11 -18.24
C THR A 131 8.23 -13.51 -16.81
N PRO A 132 8.66 -12.71 -15.80
CA PRO A 132 8.24 -12.86 -14.41
C PRO A 132 6.72 -13.07 -14.25
N PRO A 133 6.26 -13.80 -13.21
CA PRO A 133 4.85 -13.93 -12.91
C PRO A 133 4.19 -12.57 -12.70
N PHE A 134 3.00 -12.37 -13.25
CA PHE A 134 2.16 -11.23 -12.91
C PHE A 134 0.67 -11.48 -13.16
N SER A 135 -0.18 -10.77 -12.42
CA SER A 135 -1.63 -10.88 -12.52
C SER A 135 -2.26 -9.62 -13.06
N PHE A 136 -3.18 -9.78 -14.02
CA PHE A 136 -3.97 -8.67 -14.51
C PHE A 136 -5.45 -9.01 -14.67
N TRP A 137 -6.30 -8.20 -14.03
CA TRP A 137 -7.76 -8.21 -14.11
C TRP A 137 -8.43 -9.51 -13.61
N LYS A 138 -8.44 -10.56 -14.43
CA LYS A 138 -8.99 -11.90 -14.12
C LYS A 138 -7.99 -13.04 -14.38
N THR A 139 -6.82 -12.74 -14.95
CA THR A 139 -5.92 -13.71 -15.56
C THR A 139 -4.54 -13.61 -14.91
N ILE A 140 -3.91 -14.76 -14.65
CA ILE A 140 -2.49 -14.85 -14.26
C ILE A 140 -1.66 -15.05 -15.53
N TYR A 141 -0.49 -14.42 -15.61
CA TYR A 141 0.44 -14.49 -16.74
C TYR A 141 1.76 -15.07 -16.22
N LEU A 142 2.27 -16.12 -16.88
CA LEU A 142 3.49 -16.83 -16.50
C LEU A 142 4.33 -17.12 -17.73
N GLY A 143 5.65 -16.93 -17.66
CA GLY A 143 6.57 -17.51 -18.66
C GLY A 143 6.54 -19.04 -18.65
N LYS A 144 6.89 -19.67 -19.79
CA LYS A 144 6.98 -21.15 -19.92
C LYS A 144 7.86 -21.80 -18.84
N ASN A 145 8.89 -21.11 -18.39
CA ASN A 145 9.82 -21.54 -17.34
C ASN A 145 9.16 -21.73 -15.95
N TYR A 146 7.92 -21.26 -15.75
CA TYR A 146 7.15 -21.48 -14.52
C TYR A 146 6.08 -22.59 -14.65
N PHE A 147 6.02 -23.28 -15.81
CA PHE A 147 5.06 -24.36 -16.09
C PHE A 147 5.80 -25.66 -16.43
N ILE A 148 6.52 -26.19 -15.44
CA ILE A 148 7.35 -27.39 -15.54
C ILE A 148 6.49 -28.60 -15.19
N GLU A 149 6.55 -29.67 -16.00
CA GLU A 149 5.80 -30.92 -15.76
C GLU A 149 4.28 -30.72 -15.55
N GLN A 150 3.71 -29.72 -16.24
CA GLN A 150 2.31 -29.26 -16.12
C GLN A 150 1.92 -28.68 -14.75
N GLN A 151 2.90 -28.39 -13.88
CA GLN A 151 2.71 -27.82 -12.56
C GLN A 151 3.29 -26.40 -12.47
N ILE A 152 2.82 -25.65 -11.47
CA ILE A 152 3.27 -24.31 -11.12
C ILE A 152 3.59 -24.33 -9.63
N ASP A 153 4.68 -23.66 -9.20
CA ASP A 153 4.99 -23.51 -7.77
C ASP A 153 3.79 -22.89 -7.04
N GLU A 154 3.20 -23.64 -6.11
CA GLU A 154 1.96 -23.26 -5.42
C GLU A 154 2.10 -21.92 -4.67
N ARG A 155 3.32 -21.54 -4.25
CA ARG A 155 3.60 -20.28 -3.57
C ARG A 155 3.53 -19.10 -4.54
N ILE A 156 4.03 -19.26 -5.76
CA ILE A 156 3.87 -18.28 -6.86
C ILE A 156 2.40 -18.20 -7.24
N PHE A 157 1.77 -19.35 -7.51
CA PHE A 157 0.38 -19.40 -7.94
C PHE A 157 -0.58 -18.78 -6.92
N LEU A 158 -0.41 -19.03 -5.61
CA LEU A 158 -1.22 -18.40 -4.56
C LEU A 158 -0.94 -16.90 -4.39
N HIS A 159 0.28 -16.42 -4.67
CA HIS A 159 0.58 -14.99 -4.69
C HIS A 159 -0.25 -14.28 -5.76
N GLU A 160 -0.15 -14.77 -6.99
CA GLU A 160 -0.81 -14.23 -8.17
C GLU A 160 -2.35 -14.38 -8.10
N LYS A 161 -2.85 -15.56 -7.73
CA LYS A 161 -4.28 -15.80 -7.46
C LYS A 161 -4.83 -14.85 -6.39
N SER A 162 -4.00 -14.37 -5.47
CA SER A 162 -4.41 -13.35 -4.50
C SER A 162 -4.56 -11.96 -5.12
N HIS A 163 -3.68 -11.56 -6.04
CA HIS A 163 -3.83 -10.31 -6.80
C HIS A 163 -5.13 -10.29 -7.62
N VAL A 164 -5.43 -11.39 -8.33
CA VAL A 164 -6.69 -11.56 -9.07
C VAL A 164 -7.89 -11.53 -8.13
N ARG A 165 -7.92 -12.39 -7.11
CA ARG A 165 -9.05 -12.51 -6.17
C ARG A 165 -9.34 -11.22 -5.41
N GLN A 166 -8.30 -10.46 -5.04
CA GLN A 166 -8.44 -9.18 -4.37
C GLN A 166 -8.63 -7.99 -5.33
N ARG A 167 -8.64 -8.23 -6.66
CA ARG A 167 -8.84 -7.25 -7.73
C ARG A 167 -7.84 -6.07 -7.70
N HIS A 168 -6.58 -6.33 -7.36
CA HIS A 168 -5.55 -5.28 -7.18
C HIS A 168 -5.36 -4.42 -8.44
N SER A 169 -5.61 -4.94 -9.64
CA SER A 169 -5.56 -4.17 -10.89
C SER A 169 -6.53 -2.98 -10.92
N ILE A 170 -7.68 -3.05 -10.24
CA ILE A 170 -8.68 -1.96 -10.20
C ILE A 170 -8.13 -0.78 -9.40
N ASP A 171 -7.57 -1.02 -8.22
CA ASP A 171 -6.90 -0.01 -7.40
C ASP A 171 -5.81 0.73 -8.19
N LEU A 172 -4.99 -0.01 -8.95
CA LEU A 172 -3.92 0.56 -9.76
C LEU A 172 -4.45 1.38 -10.93
N MET A 173 -5.55 0.97 -11.58
CA MET A 173 -6.22 1.76 -12.61
C MET A 173 -6.78 3.07 -12.04
N ILE A 174 -7.43 3.05 -10.87
CA ILE A 174 -7.94 4.26 -10.20
C ILE A 174 -6.79 5.24 -9.94
N VAL A 175 -5.65 4.76 -9.42
CA VAL A 175 -4.49 5.62 -9.13
C VAL A 175 -3.84 6.14 -10.42
N GLU A 176 -3.74 5.33 -11.48
CA GLU A 176 -3.20 5.78 -12.77
C GLU A 176 -4.10 6.85 -13.42
N ILE A 177 -5.43 6.73 -13.33
CA ILE A 177 -6.38 7.75 -13.80
C ILE A 177 -6.20 9.06 -13.02
N ILE A 178 -6.21 9.02 -11.68
CA ILE A 178 -6.02 10.23 -10.86
C ILE A 178 -4.67 10.90 -11.16
N LYS A 179 -3.60 10.10 -11.32
CA LYS A 179 -2.25 10.56 -11.68
C LYS A 179 -2.17 11.09 -13.12
N ALA A 180 -3.03 10.65 -14.04
CA ALA A 180 -3.07 11.20 -15.40
C ALA A 180 -3.62 12.63 -15.41
N PHE A 181 -4.67 12.92 -14.63
CA PHE A 181 -5.20 14.28 -14.46
C PHE A 181 -4.29 15.17 -13.59
N THR A 182 -3.76 14.63 -12.49
CA THR A 182 -2.87 15.37 -11.57
C THR A 182 -1.42 14.90 -11.67
N TRP A 183 -0.89 14.86 -12.90
CA TRP A 183 0.49 14.48 -13.20
C TRP A 183 1.53 15.39 -12.50
N PHE A 184 1.15 16.62 -12.17
CA PHE A 184 1.95 17.57 -11.41
C PHE A 184 1.93 17.36 -9.89
N ASN A 185 1.04 16.50 -9.34
CA ASN A 185 0.93 16.28 -7.90
C ASN A 185 1.88 15.15 -7.45
N PRO A 186 3.01 15.44 -6.75
CA PRO A 186 3.96 14.42 -6.33
C PRO A 186 3.36 13.39 -5.35
N ALA A 187 2.36 13.78 -4.56
CA ALA A 187 1.74 12.90 -3.57
C ALA A 187 1.10 11.64 -4.21
N VAL A 188 0.56 11.74 -5.43
CA VAL A 188 -0.08 10.59 -6.11
C VAL A 188 0.93 9.50 -6.45
N TYR A 189 2.18 9.86 -6.76
CA TYR A 189 3.26 8.92 -7.02
C TYR A 189 3.67 8.17 -5.74
N PHE A 190 3.59 8.83 -4.58
CA PHE A 190 3.76 8.19 -3.28
C PHE A 190 2.58 7.28 -2.93
N TYR A 191 1.33 7.71 -3.18
CA TYR A 191 0.15 6.86 -3.07
C TYR A 191 0.26 5.59 -3.92
N LYS A 192 0.68 5.69 -5.19
CA LYS A 192 0.90 4.52 -6.05
C LYS A 192 1.89 3.54 -5.43
N LYS A 193 3.06 4.01 -5.01
CA LYS A 193 4.10 3.18 -4.37
C LYS A 193 3.60 2.54 -3.06
N ALA A 194 2.81 3.26 -2.26
CA ALA A 194 2.21 2.74 -1.03
C ALA A 194 1.12 1.68 -1.29
N ILE A 195 0.26 1.89 -2.30
CA ILE A 195 -0.81 0.97 -2.69
C ILE A 195 -0.22 -0.32 -3.25
N GLN A 196 0.73 -0.23 -4.18
CA GLN A 196 1.47 -1.40 -4.70
C GLN A 196 2.13 -2.18 -3.55
N MET A 197 2.92 -1.52 -2.69
CA MET A 197 3.56 -2.17 -1.53
C MET A 197 2.56 -2.86 -0.59
N ASN A 198 1.35 -2.32 -0.45
CA ASN A 198 0.30 -2.93 0.36
C ASN A 198 -0.41 -4.10 -0.37
N HIS A 199 -0.43 -4.13 -1.70
CA HIS A 199 -0.86 -5.28 -2.51
C HIS A 199 0.11 -6.45 -2.35
N GLU A 200 1.44 -6.20 -2.39
CA GLU A 200 2.48 -7.20 -2.10
C GLU A 200 2.22 -7.84 -0.73
N PHE A 201 2.07 -7.03 0.32
CA PHE A 201 1.83 -7.51 1.69
C PHE A 201 0.53 -8.32 1.81
N LEU A 202 -0.51 -7.98 1.05
CA LEU A 202 -1.78 -8.70 1.01
C LEU A 202 -1.68 -10.05 0.28
N ALA A 203 -0.74 -10.20 -0.66
CA ALA A 203 -0.47 -11.45 -1.36
C ALA A 203 0.48 -12.35 -0.55
N ASP A 204 1.54 -11.79 0.03
CA ASP A 204 2.40 -12.46 1.01
C ASP A 204 1.59 -13.01 2.21
N GLU A 205 0.64 -12.23 2.75
CA GLU A 205 -0.26 -12.66 3.83
C GLU A 205 -1.27 -13.75 3.40
N SER A 206 -1.45 -14.01 2.10
CA SER A 206 -2.24 -15.15 1.63
C SER A 206 -1.41 -16.41 1.38
N VAL A 207 -0.16 -16.29 0.91
CA VAL A 207 0.73 -17.47 0.81
C VAL A 207 0.99 -18.02 2.21
N LEU A 208 1.43 -17.16 3.14
CA LEU A 208 1.76 -17.55 4.52
C LEU A 208 0.56 -18.00 5.38
N LYS A 209 -0.67 -17.99 4.85
CA LYS A 209 -1.84 -18.61 5.50
C LYS A 209 -2.05 -20.08 5.13
N ASN A 210 -1.40 -20.55 4.07
CA ASN A 210 -1.42 -21.95 3.65
C ASN A 210 -0.21 -22.71 4.23
N TYR A 211 0.23 -22.33 5.43
CA TYR A 211 1.26 -22.99 6.25
C TYR A 211 2.68 -23.14 5.65
N PHE A 212 2.95 -22.59 4.45
CA PHE A 212 4.29 -22.54 3.85
C PHE A 212 5.35 -21.88 4.75
N ASN A 213 6.58 -22.38 4.65
CA ASN A 213 7.68 -21.83 5.44
C ASN A 213 8.08 -20.42 4.99
N ILE A 214 8.21 -19.51 5.95
CA ILE A 214 8.58 -18.10 5.71
C ILE A 214 9.97 -17.99 5.03
N LYS A 215 10.95 -18.81 5.40
CA LYS A 215 12.31 -18.73 4.84
C LYS A 215 12.35 -19.20 3.39
N GLU A 216 11.74 -20.34 3.10
CA GLU A 216 11.68 -20.90 1.73
C GLU A 216 10.96 -19.95 0.77
N TYR A 217 9.85 -19.36 1.21
CA TYR A 217 9.11 -18.36 0.44
C TYR A 217 9.91 -17.05 0.26
N GLN A 218 10.74 -16.66 1.24
CA GLN A 218 11.63 -15.51 1.10
C GLN A 218 12.80 -15.77 0.16
N ASN A 219 13.34 -16.99 0.12
CA ASN A 219 14.35 -17.39 -0.87
C ASN A 219 13.75 -17.34 -2.27
N LEU A 220 12.58 -17.96 -2.50
CA LEU A 220 11.86 -17.94 -3.77
C LEU A 220 11.66 -16.50 -4.32
N ILE A 221 11.29 -15.55 -3.45
CA ILE A 221 11.15 -14.14 -3.82
C ILE A 221 12.49 -13.49 -4.19
N LEU A 222 13.60 -13.89 -3.56
CA LEU A 222 14.93 -13.38 -3.89
C LEU A 222 15.43 -13.98 -5.21
N ASP A 223 15.21 -15.27 -5.45
CA ASP A 223 15.60 -15.98 -6.67
C ASP A 223 14.90 -15.37 -7.91
N GLU A 224 13.59 -15.13 -7.82
CA GLU A 224 12.78 -14.43 -8.85
C GLU A 224 13.34 -13.02 -9.18
N ILE A 225 13.84 -12.31 -8.17
CA ILE A 225 14.43 -10.97 -8.34
C ILE A 225 15.84 -11.03 -8.94
N ILE A 226 16.56 -12.13 -8.77
CA ILE A 226 17.88 -12.36 -9.37
C ILE A 226 17.74 -12.73 -10.85
N VAL A 227 16.82 -13.64 -11.19
CA VAL A 227 16.56 -14.09 -12.58
C VAL A 227 16.12 -12.92 -13.49
N SER A 228 15.51 -11.89 -12.93
CA SER A 228 15.05 -10.69 -13.67
C SER A 228 16.11 -9.59 -13.87
N GLN A 229 17.38 -9.81 -13.54
CA GLN A 229 18.50 -8.88 -13.76
C GLN A 229 19.26 -9.17 -15.07
N ASN A 230 19.46 -8.19 -15.97
CA ASN A 230 20.14 -8.46 -17.26
C ASN A 230 20.86 -7.29 -17.98
N TYR A 231 21.12 -6.11 -17.37
CA TYR A 231 21.78 -4.98 -18.07
C TYR A 231 22.78 -4.15 -17.25
N ASN A 232 24.01 -4.02 -17.77
CA ASN A 232 25.22 -3.52 -17.08
C ASN A 232 25.33 -1.99 -16.86
N LEU A 233 24.31 -1.19 -17.18
CA LEU A 233 24.32 0.28 -16.99
C LEU A 233 23.10 0.76 -16.19
N THR A 234 22.62 -0.04 -15.24
CA THR A 234 21.31 0.18 -14.61
C THR A 234 21.36 0.21 -13.07
N HIS A 235 20.64 1.17 -12.46
CA HIS A 235 20.35 1.18 -11.02
C HIS A 235 19.24 0.16 -10.68
N THR A 236 19.45 -1.12 -11.01
CA THR A 236 18.43 -2.17 -10.83
C THR A 236 18.64 -2.94 -9.53
N PHE A 237 18.11 -2.39 -8.45
CA PHE A 237 17.71 -3.22 -7.30
C PHE A 237 16.47 -2.60 -6.63
N ASN A 238 15.34 -3.30 -6.67
CA ASN A 238 14.12 -2.89 -5.96
C ASN A 238 14.22 -3.13 -4.43
N PHE A 239 15.43 -3.01 -3.87
CA PHE A 239 15.82 -3.50 -2.55
C PHE A 239 14.91 -2.98 -1.43
N ASN A 240 14.60 -1.68 -1.44
CA ASN A 240 13.72 -1.07 -0.43
C ASN A 240 12.25 -1.56 -0.50
N ASN A 241 11.83 -2.20 -1.59
CA ASN A 241 10.52 -2.83 -1.71
C ASN A 241 10.57 -4.28 -1.22
N THR A 242 11.51 -5.08 -1.73
CA THR A 242 11.73 -6.49 -1.32
C THR A 242 12.05 -6.60 0.17
N LYS A 243 12.97 -5.77 0.68
CA LYS A 243 13.32 -5.69 2.11
C LYS A 243 12.10 -5.39 2.98
N LYS A 244 11.15 -4.58 2.51
CA LYS A 244 9.89 -4.33 3.23
C LYS A 244 9.00 -5.57 3.26
N ARG A 245 8.84 -6.31 2.14
CA ARG A 245 8.11 -7.60 2.12
C ARG A 245 8.70 -8.58 3.15
N LEU A 246 10.01 -8.83 3.06
CA LEU A 246 10.76 -9.75 3.95
C LEU A 246 10.63 -9.36 5.44
N ILE A 247 10.71 -8.07 5.78
CA ILE A 247 10.50 -7.58 7.14
C ILE A 247 9.04 -7.79 7.59
N MET A 248 8.05 -7.43 6.76
CA MET A 248 6.63 -7.47 7.14
C MET A 248 6.06 -8.90 7.21
N MET A 249 6.63 -9.87 6.49
CA MET A 249 6.39 -11.30 6.71
C MET A 249 6.78 -11.71 8.13
N ASN A 250 8.02 -11.45 8.54
CA ASN A 250 8.56 -11.79 9.86
C ASN A 250 7.96 -10.96 11.02
N THR A 251 7.41 -9.79 10.73
CA THR A 251 6.85 -8.88 11.75
C THR A 251 5.62 -9.47 12.47
N LYS A 252 5.64 -9.46 13.80
CA LYS A 252 4.49 -9.82 14.66
C LYS A 252 3.48 -8.66 14.72
N LYS A 253 2.20 -8.98 14.90
CA LYS A 253 1.09 -8.00 14.98
C LYS A 253 1.18 -7.20 16.29
N SER A 254 1.23 -5.86 16.22
CA SER A 254 1.32 -5.01 17.40
C SER A 254 0.03 -5.03 18.25
N LYS A 255 0.18 -4.95 19.57
CA LYS A 255 -0.95 -4.74 20.50
C LYS A 255 -1.67 -3.41 20.23
N MET A 256 -0.96 -2.39 19.73
CA MET A 256 -1.49 -1.04 19.48
C MET A 256 -2.26 -0.89 18.15
N VAL A 257 -2.43 -1.96 17.35
CA VAL A 257 -3.16 -1.90 16.06
C VAL A 257 -4.55 -1.28 16.19
N ARG A 258 -5.29 -1.51 17.29
CA ARG A 258 -6.60 -0.89 17.52
C ARG A 258 -6.52 0.64 17.66
N ILE A 259 -5.59 1.14 18.48
CA ILE A 259 -5.36 2.57 18.69
C ILE A 259 -4.90 3.25 17.39
N LYS A 260 -3.99 2.60 16.65
CA LYS A 260 -3.49 3.10 15.35
C LYS A 260 -4.53 3.11 14.22
N LYS A 261 -5.62 2.35 14.34
CA LYS A 261 -6.81 2.51 13.49
C LYS A 261 -7.70 3.67 13.94
N ALA A 262 -7.94 3.80 15.25
CA ALA A 262 -8.77 4.87 15.78
C ALA A 262 -8.19 6.26 15.45
N ILE A 263 -6.88 6.45 15.61
CA ILE A 263 -6.20 7.74 15.40
C ILE A 263 -6.20 8.22 13.94
N SER A 264 -6.50 7.37 12.95
CA SER A 264 -6.65 7.84 11.56
C SER A 264 -7.95 8.62 11.34
N ILE A 265 -8.96 8.45 12.20
CA ILE A 265 -10.23 9.18 12.09
C ILE A 265 -10.03 10.65 12.51
N PRO A 266 -9.44 10.99 13.68
CA PRO A 266 -9.00 12.35 13.98
C PRO A 266 -8.08 12.95 12.92
N ALA A 267 -7.15 12.18 12.34
CA ALA A 267 -6.28 12.68 11.26
C ALA A 267 -7.08 13.12 10.01
N LEU A 268 -8.12 12.37 9.63
CA LEU A 268 -9.03 12.74 8.55
C LEU A 268 -9.92 13.94 8.92
N MET A 269 -10.39 14.04 10.17
CA MET A 269 -11.18 15.19 10.65
C MET A 269 -10.36 16.49 10.70
N ILE A 270 -9.07 16.40 11.08
CA ILE A 270 -8.13 17.53 11.04
C ILE A 270 -7.90 17.95 9.58
N ALA A 271 -7.66 17.00 8.67
CA ALA A 271 -7.53 17.30 7.24
C ALA A 271 -8.81 17.92 6.66
N PHE A 272 -10.00 17.47 7.09
CA PHE A 272 -11.28 18.09 6.73
C PHE A 272 -11.31 19.56 7.16
N GLY A 273 -11.13 19.85 8.45
CA GLY A 273 -11.22 21.22 9.00
C GLY A 273 -10.16 22.19 8.45
N LEU A 274 -9.00 21.69 8.01
CA LEU A 274 -7.94 22.49 7.39
C LEU A 274 -8.19 22.79 5.90
N PHE A 275 -8.73 21.84 5.13
CA PHE A 275 -8.78 21.95 3.67
C PHE A 275 -10.19 22.20 3.09
N VAL A 276 -11.26 22.05 3.87
CA VAL A 276 -12.63 22.44 3.48
C VAL A 276 -12.69 23.90 3.01
N GLN A 277 -13.59 24.22 2.09
CA GLN A 277 -13.82 25.61 1.68
C GLN A 277 -14.72 26.31 2.70
N LYS A 278 -14.28 27.47 3.18
CA LYS A 278 -15.13 28.36 3.99
C LYS A 278 -15.70 29.42 3.06
N THR A 279 -17.01 29.47 2.98
CA THR A 279 -17.74 30.55 2.32
C THR A 279 -18.27 31.48 3.39
N TYR A 280 -18.14 32.79 3.21
CA TYR A 280 -18.82 33.77 4.05
C TYR A 280 -20.15 34.08 3.40
N ALA A 281 -21.23 34.01 4.16
CA ALA A 281 -22.46 34.66 3.73
C ALA A 281 -22.21 36.17 3.73
N HIS A 282 -22.48 36.84 2.61
CA HIS A 282 -22.60 38.29 2.63
C HIS A 282 -23.73 38.66 3.61
N PRO A 283 -23.55 39.67 4.48
CA PRO A 283 -24.65 40.17 5.28
C PRO A 283 -25.79 40.60 4.34
N MET A 284 -27.02 40.18 4.65
CA MET A 284 -28.18 40.59 3.83
C MET A 284 -28.33 42.11 3.81
N GLU A 285 -27.89 42.78 4.88
CA GLU A 285 -27.74 44.22 5.04
C GLU A 285 -26.87 44.85 3.93
N THR A 286 -25.72 44.26 3.60
CA THR A 286 -24.84 44.72 2.51
C THR A 286 -25.44 44.46 1.12
N ILE A 287 -26.15 43.34 0.95
CA ILE A 287 -26.89 43.04 -0.29
C ILE A 287 -28.03 44.06 -0.50
N ILE A 288 -28.70 44.45 0.59
CA ILE A 288 -29.73 45.49 0.60
C ILE A 288 -29.11 46.86 0.27
N GLU A 289 -27.96 47.22 0.85
CA GLU A 289 -27.24 48.47 0.47
C GLU A 289 -26.82 48.48 -1.01
N GLU A 290 -26.22 47.40 -1.53
CA GLU A 290 -25.81 47.33 -2.94
C GLU A 290 -27.01 47.38 -3.89
N THR A 291 -28.12 46.71 -3.53
CA THR A 291 -29.37 46.78 -4.31
C THR A 291 -29.96 48.20 -4.26
N ARG A 292 -29.95 48.84 -3.08
CA ARG A 292 -30.49 50.19 -2.88
C ARG A 292 -29.65 51.26 -3.59
N LYS A 293 -28.33 51.09 -3.66
CA LYS A 293 -27.46 51.93 -4.51
C LYS A 293 -27.76 51.76 -6.00
N LYS A 294 -27.87 50.51 -6.49
CA LYS A 294 -28.21 50.25 -7.89
C LYS A 294 -29.60 50.76 -8.30
N MET A 295 -30.56 50.76 -7.37
CA MET A 295 -31.86 51.42 -7.57
C MET A 295 -31.72 52.96 -7.61
N ALA A 296 -30.92 53.54 -6.71
CA ALA A 296 -30.70 54.99 -6.69
C ALA A 296 -29.95 55.52 -7.94
N ASP A 297 -28.98 54.77 -8.49
CA ASP A 297 -28.34 55.12 -9.77
C ASP A 297 -29.38 55.08 -10.92
N TYR A 298 -30.24 54.06 -10.95
CA TYR A 298 -31.29 53.89 -11.96
C TYR A 298 -32.34 55.01 -11.91
N ASP A 299 -32.73 55.46 -10.70
CA ASP A 299 -33.63 56.60 -10.51
C ASP A 299 -33.01 57.92 -11.01
N GLN A 300 -31.69 58.08 -10.98
CA GLN A 300 -31.00 59.27 -11.52
C GLN A 300 -30.93 59.28 -13.06
N GLU A 301 -30.72 58.12 -13.71
CA GLU A 301 -30.86 58.03 -15.17
C GLU A 301 -32.33 58.27 -15.61
N ALA A 302 -33.30 57.71 -14.89
CA ALA A 302 -34.73 57.89 -15.19
C ALA A 302 -35.17 59.37 -15.10
N GLN A 303 -34.80 60.09 -14.02
CA GLN A 303 -35.16 61.50 -13.81
C GLN A 303 -34.54 62.47 -14.83
N THR A 304 -33.54 62.02 -15.61
CA THR A 304 -32.98 62.82 -16.71
C THR A 304 -33.87 62.80 -17.96
N THR A 305 -34.83 61.87 -18.05
CA THR A 305 -35.62 61.62 -19.27
C THR A 305 -37.04 62.21 -19.21
N GLU A 306 -37.70 62.24 -18.04
CA GLU A 306 -39.09 62.71 -17.91
C GLU A 306 -39.23 64.23 -17.72
N LYS A 307 -38.92 64.99 -18.79
CA LYS A 307 -39.34 66.40 -18.93
C LYS A 307 -40.06 66.68 -20.26
N THR A 308 -41.15 65.97 -20.53
CA THR A 308 -42.11 66.33 -21.59
C THR A 308 -43.51 65.76 -21.32
N LYS A 309 -44.48 66.69 -21.13
CA LYS A 309 -45.95 66.55 -21.29
C LYS A 309 -46.79 65.80 -20.24
N THR A 310 -47.49 66.63 -19.45
CA THR A 310 -48.93 66.57 -19.12
C THR A 310 -49.85 66.05 -20.26
N ASP A 311 -51.10 65.64 -20.06
CA ASP A 311 -52.11 66.16 -19.11
C ASP A 311 -53.28 65.18 -18.79
N SER A 312 -54.09 65.50 -17.76
CA SER A 312 -55.48 65.03 -17.45
C SER A 312 -55.81 63.50 -17.47
N ALA A 313 -56.11 62.85 -16.34
CA ALA A 313 -57.41 62.80 -15.59
C ALA A 313 -58.44 61.79 -16.19
N GLU A 314 -59.29 61.05 -15.46
CA GLU A 314 -59.62 61.01 -14.01
C GLU A 314 -60.38 59.70 -13.61
N THR A 315 -60.43 59.34 -12.31
CA THR A 315 -61.54 58.59 -11.62
C THR A 315 -61.81 57.09 -12.03
N SER A 316 -62.16 56.10 -11.19
CA SER A 316 -62.55 55.95 -9.76
C SER A 316 -62.13 54.61 -9.09
N LEU A 317 -62.18 54.56 -7.75
CA LEU A 317 -62.13 53.40 -6.83
C LEU A 317 -63.56 52.78 -6.60
N PRO A 318 -63.83 51.70 -5.80
CA PRO A 318 -63.07 51.19 -4.63
C PRO A 318 -62.96 49.65 -4.43
N ALA A 319 -62.36 49.27 -3.30
CA ALA A 319 -62.18 47.89 -2.81
C ALA A 319 -63.27 47.45 -1.81
N LEU A 320 -63.23 46.18 -1.38
CA LEU A 320 -64.04 45.61 -0.29
C LEU A 320 -63.18 44.71 0.63
N PHE A 321 -63.44 44.80 1.93
CA PHE A 321 -62.92 43.93 3.00
C PHE A 321 -63.75 42.60 3.03
N GLU A 322 -63.57 41.57 3.87
CA GLU A 322 -62.97 41.47 5.22
C GLU A 322 -62.65 39.99 5.60
N THR A 323 -62.13 39.73 6.81
CA THR A 323 -61.83 38.37 7.35
C THR A 323 -62.60 38.08 8.64
N PRO A 324 -63.01 36.83 8.93
CA PRO A 324 -62.93 36.32 10.32
C PRO A 324 -62.66 34.80 10.54
N GLN A 325 -61.70 34.50 11.43
CA GLN A 325 -61.72 33.59 12.62
C GLN A 325 -62.59 32.28 12.63
N GLU A 326 -62.02 31.07 12.74
CA GLU A 326 -61.69 30.22 13.95
C GLU A 326 -62.74 29.09 14.25
N PRO A 327 -62.59 28.10 15.20
CA PRO A 327 -61.46 27.63 16.03
C PRO A 327 -61.28 26.06 16.12
N LEU A 328 -60.57 25.56 17.15
CA LEU A 328 -60.04 24.20 17.45
C LEU A 328 -61.04 23.04 17.74
N LYS A 329 -60.55 21.77 17.64
CA LYS A 329 -60.71 20.72 18.71
C LYS A 329 -59.71 19.54 18.67
N LYS A 330 -59.68 18.70 19.72
CA LYS A 330 -58.77 17.55 20.00
C LYS A 330 -59.53 16.21 20.07
N SER A 331 -58.86 15.04 19.91
CA SER A 331 -58.74 13.96 20.95
C SER A 331 -58.18 12.58 20.48
N ARG A 332 -57.17 12.10 21.22
CA ARG A 332 -56.83 10.74 21.74
C ARG A 332 -57.69 9.49 21.37
N GLU A 333 -57.04 8.30 21.13
CA GLU A 333 -56.97 7.13 22.07
C GLU A 333 -56.08 5.94 21.56
N GLU A 334 -56.08 4.78 22.25
CA GLU A 334 -55.02 3.76 22.36
C GLU A 334 -55.45 2.29 22.04
N LYS A 335 -54.47 1.38 21.83
CA LYS A 335 -54.41 -0.01 22.39
C LYS A 335 -53.01 -0.63 22.14
N ARG A 336 -52.27 -1.11 23.17
CA ARG A 336 -52.20 -2.48 23.77
C ARG A 336 -51.59 -3.55 22.80
N ILE A 337 -50.74 -4.52 23.18
CA ILE A 337 -50.30 -5.12 24.48
C ILE A 337 -48.92 -5.86 24.25
N HIS A 338 -48.06 -6.38 25.14
CA HIS A 338 -47.97 -6.68 26.60
C HIS A 338 -46.49 -6.57 27.10
N ASP A 339 -46.20 -6.97 28.35
CA ASP A 339 -44.88 -6.96 29.04
C ASP A 339 -44.34 -8.36 29.44
N THR A 340 -43.10 -8.44 30.00
CA THR A 340 -42.58 -9.36 31.09
C THR A 340 -41.24 -10.15 30.90
N ILE A 341 -40.10 -9.48 31.07
CA ILE A 341 -39.04 -9.65 32.13
C ILE A 341 -38.60 -11.05 32.73
N ARG A 342 -37.29 -11.40 32.56
CA ARG A 342 -36.29 -12.08 33.50
C ARG A 342 -36.38 -13.60 33.87
N PRO A 343 -35.39 -14.24 34.62
CA PRO A 343 -33.98 -13.89 35.00
C PRO A 343 -32.88 -15.02 35.03
N LYS A 344 -31.62 -14.61 35.32
CA LYS A 344 -30.57 -15.18 36.26
C LYS A 344 -29.51 -16.27 35.88
N GLU A 345 -28.24 -15.89 36.15
CA GLU A 345 -27.10 -16.57 36.87
C GLU A 345 -26.54 -17.97 36.50
N GLY A 346 -25.19 -18.06 36.46
CA GLY A 346 -24.41 -19.32 36.50
C GLY A 346 -22.87 -19.14 36.50
N LYS A 347 -22.16 -19.71 37.49
CA LYS A 347 -20.67 -19.82 37.62
C LYS A 347 -20.12 -20.88 36.61
N ASN A 348 -18.83 -21.10 36.30
CA ASN A 348 -17.47 -20.74 36.81
C ASN A 348 -16.44 -21.02 35.65
N THR A 349 -15.08 -20.92 35.65
CA THR A 349 -13.95 -20.60 36.57
C THR A 349 -12.72 -20.12 35.73
N ASP A 350 -11.57 -19.83 36.37
CA ASP A 350 -10.17 -19.78 35.84
C ASP A 350 -9.28 -20.64 36.82
N PRO A 351 -8.00 -21.05 36.58
CA PRO A 351 -6.87 -20.23 36.07
C PRO A 351 -5.78 -20.90 35.15
N ASP A 352 -4.85 -20.04 34.69
CA ASP A 352 -3.49 -20.22 34.11
C ASP A 352 -2.58 -21.22 34.93
N PRO A 353 -1.38 -21.76 34.49
CA PRO A 353 -0.39 -21.07 33.64
C PRO A 353 0.68 -21.84 32.78
N LYS A 354 1.52 -21.03 32.06
CA LYS A 354 2.93 -21.25 31.57
C LYS A 354 3.21 -21.67 30.11
N SER A 355 4.12 -20.90 29.46
CA SER A 355 5.36 -21.29 28.71
C SER A 355 5.28 -22.32 27.55
N THR A 356 6.08 -22.32 26.46
CA THR A 356 7.52 -22.03 26.29
C THR A 356 7.94 -21.84 24.80
N ARG A 357 9.05 -21.13 24.55
CA ARG A 357 10.10 -21.25 23.48
C ARG A 357 9.79 -21.52 21.98
N HIS A 358 10.85 -21.31 21.19
CA HIS A 358 11.03 -21.60 19.76
C HIS A 358 11.62 -23.03 19.58
N GLU A 359 11.44 -23.70 18.43
CA GLU A 359 12.51 -23.89 17.40
C GLU A 359 11.96 -24.56 16.07
N PRO A 360 12.76 -24.99 15.05
CA PRO A 360 12.30 -25.01 13.63
C PRO A 360 12.21 -26.39 12.93
N LEU A 361 11.93 -26.35 11.61
CA LEU A 361 12.23 -27.32 10.53
C LEU A 361 13.21 -28.45 10.92
N THR A 362 12.97 -29.73 10.57
CA THR A 362 12.87 -30.25 9.19
C THR A 362 12.26 -31.65 9.16
N ALA A 363 11.69 -32.12 8.05
CA ALA A 363 11.05 -33.45 7.96
C ALA A 363 11.65 -34.36 6.86
N SER A 364 11.97 -35.60 7.22
CA SER A 364 12.04 -36.75 6.30
C SER A 364 11.93 -38.10 7.03
N LEU A 365 10.70 -38.59 7.15
CA LEU A 365 10.27 -39.96 7.50
C LEU A 365 11.31 -40.98 8.01
N GLN A 366 11.70 -40.86 9.27
CA GLN A 366 11.62 -41.94 10.27
C GLN A 366 11.35 -41.25 11.62
N GLY A 367 10.39 -41.77 12.41
CA GLY A 367 9.69 -40.97 13.44
C GLY A 367 10.64 -40.17 14.36
N GLU A 368 10.36 -38.87 14.50
CA GLU A 368 11.32 -37.84 14.92
C GLU A 368 12.03 -38.15 16.25
N PRO A 369 13.36 -37.88 16.36
CA PRO A 369 14.07 -38.01 17.62
C PRO A 369 13.66 -36.90 18.59
N THR A 370 13.49 -37.26 19.86
CA THR A 370 13.19 -36.36 20.97
C THR A 370 14.29 -35.32 21.22
N LEU A 371 15.55 -35.65 20.90
CA LEU A 371 16.68 -34.74 20.90
C LEU A 371 17.58 -34.95 19.67
N LEU A 372 18.06 -33.85 19.08
CA LEU A 372 19.05 -33.85 18.00
C LEU A 372 20.49 -33.99 18.54
N PRO A 373 21.47 -34.44 17.72
CA PRO A 373 22.87 -34.54 18.15
C PRO A 373 23.48 -33.19 18.51
N GLN A 374 24.40 -33.17 19.47
CA GLN A 374 25.01 -31.94 19.99
C GLN A 374 26.53 -32.05 20.08
N PHE A 375 27.23 -31.16 19.37
CA PHE A 375 28.67 -31.00 19.48
C PHE A 375 29.05 -30.42 20.86
N PRO A 376 30.14 -30.87 21.53
CA PRO A 376 30.58 -30.31 22.81
C PRO A 376 30.95 -28.82 22.71
N GLY A 377 30.32 -27.96 23.52
CA GLY A 377 30.43 -26.50 23.38
C GLY A 377 29.51 -25.89 22.30
N GLY A 378 28.70 -26.71 21.63
CA GLY A 378 27.68 -26.30 20.67
C GLY A 378 28.21 -26.03 19.26
N ILE A 379 27.28 -25.78 18.33
CA ILE A 379 27.53 -25.67 16.89
C ILE A 379 28.49 -24.54 16.49
N ASN A 380 28.67 -23.54 17.36
CA ASN A 380 29.63 -22.46 17.15
C ASN A 380 31.07 -22.92 17.39
N GLU A 381 31.33 -23.76 18.39
CA GLU A 381 32.69 -24.28 18.62
C GLU A 381 33.08 -25.34 17.59
N MET A 382 32.11 -26.12 17.10
CA MET A 382 32.30 -26.94 15.90
C MET A 382 32.77 -26.09 14.71
N ARG A 383 32.09 -24.96 14.44
CA ARG A 383 32.47 -24.04 13.35
C ARG A 383 33.85 -23.43 13.56
N ASN A 384 34.18 -23.04 14.80
CA ASN A 384 35.50 -22.51 15.16
C ASN A 384 36.60 -23.56 14.91
N ARG A 385 36.38 -24.83 15.29
CA ARG A 385 37.32 -25.93 15.02
C ARG A 385 37.49 -26.20 13.53
N VAL A 386 36.40 -26.32 12.76
CA VAL A 386 36.47 -26.50 11.30
C VAL A 386 37.24 -25.35 10.66
N SER A 387 36.97 -24.09 11.05
CA SER A 387 37.67 -22.91 10.53
C SER A 387 39.16 -22.83 10.90
N LYS A 388 39.60 -23.49 11.99
CA LYS A 388 41.02 -23.60 12.37
C LYS A 388 41.75 -24.74 11.66
N MET A 389 41.00 -25.73 11.15
CA MET A 389 41.53 -26.90 10.43
C MET A 389 41.46 -26.73 8.90
N PHE A 390 41.02 -25.57 8.42
CA PHE A 390 40.80 -25.26 7.02
C PHE A 390 41.98 -24.49 6.42
N ASP A 391 42.68 -25.13 5.50
CA ASP A 391 43.84 -24.58 4.81
C ASP A 391 43.44 -24.06 3.42
N ALA A 392 43.19 -22.75 3.35
CA ALA A 392 42.81 -22.07 2.12
C ALA A 392 43.91 -22.09 1.03
N SER A 393 45.18 -22.40 1.37
CA SER A 393 46.29 -22.38 0.41
C SER A 393 46.21 -23.50 -0.65
N LYS A 394 45.52 -24.60 -0.32
CA LYS A 394 45.29 -25.74 -1.22
C LYS A 394 44.25 -25.48 -2.32
N ILE A 395 43.54 -24.35 -2.24
CA ILE A 395 42.50 -23.97 -3.21
C ILE A 395 43.17 -23.14 -4.30
N GLU A 396 44.04 -23.80 -5.06
CA GLU A 396 44.79 -23.22 -6.17
C GLU A 396 43.81 -22.59 -7.18
N THR A 397 43.73 -21.27 -7.18
CA THR A 397 42.80 -20.53 -8.02
C THR A 397 43.35 -19.17 -8.43
N GLU A 398 43.51 -18.98 -9.73
CA GLU A 398 43.31 -17.64 -10.31
C GLU A 398 41.93 -17.14 -9.87
N LYS A 399 41.88 -15.94 -9.27
CA LYS A 399 40.75 -15.41 -8.47
C LYS A 399 39.37 -15.98 -8.89
N PRO A 400 38.79 -16.92 -8.13
CA PRO A 400 37.61 -17.65 -8.57
C PRO A 400 36.41 -16.70 -8.62
N LYS A 401 35.76 -16.59 -9.78
CA LYS A 401 34.68 -15.63 -10.04
C LYS A 401 33.34 -16.06 -9.39
N GLY A 402 33.29 -16.09 -8.07
CA GLY A 402 32.05 -16.32 -7.33
C GLY A 402 32.25 -16.91 -5.93
N PHE A 403 31.16 -17.46 -5.39
CA PHE A 403 31.15 -18.18 -4.12
C PHE A 403 31.48 -19.66 -4.34
N LEU A 404 32.41 -20.21 -3.55
CA LEU A 404 32.56 -21.65 -3.42
C LEU A 404 31.50 -22.15 -2.42
N LYS A 405 30.81 -23.23 -2.77
CA LYS A 405 29.67 -23.79 -2.03
C LYS A 405 29.84 -25.29 -1.89
N ALA A 406 29.64 -25.82 -0.69
CA ALA A 406 29.74 -27.26 -0.41
C ALA A 406 28.76 -27.66 0.70
N ASP A 407 28.01 -28.74 0.47
CA ASP A 407 27.12 -29.36 1.44
C ASP A 407 27.80 -30.59 2.06
N ILE A 408 28.06 -30.56 3.37
CA ILE A 408 28.51 -31.73 4.11
C ILE A 408 27.28 -32.54 4.54
N SER A 409 27.26 -33.84 4.22
CA SER A 409 26.36 -34.82 4.83
C SER A 409 27.17 -35.76 5.72
N TYR A 410 26.74 -35.99 6.96
CA TYR A 410 27.43 -36.87 7.92
C TYR A 410 26.43 -37.50 8.88
N THR A 411 26.76 -38.67 9.43
CA THR A 411 25.95 -39.34 10.45
C THR A 411 26.67 -39.22 11.80
N VAL A 412 25.95 -38.78 12.83
CA VAL A 412 26.37 -39.01 14.22
C VAL A 412 25.76 -40.34 14.64
N ASP A 413 26.60 -41.28 15.08
CA ASP A 413 26.14 -42.60 15.50
C ASP A 413 25.65 -42.65 16.96
N GLU A 414 25.12 -43.79 17.37
CA GLU A 414 24.63 -44.05 18.74
C GLU A 414 25.69 -43.87 19.83
N THR A 415 26.98 -43.93 19.49
CA THR A 415 28.10 -43.70 20.41
C THR A 415 28.60 -42.26 20.40
N GLY A 416 28.03 -41.39 19.56
CA GLY A 416 28.42 -39.99 19.40
C GLY A 416 29.59 -39.76 18.43
N ASN A 417 30.01 -40.78 17.68
CA ASN A 417 31.08 -40.63 16.69
C ASN A 417 30.54 -40.16 15.33
N VAL A 418 31.38 -39.47 14.56
CA VAL A 418 31.02 -38.91 13.25
C VAL A 418 31.47 -39.85 12.12
N VAL A 419 30.50 -40.46 11.45
CA VAL A 419 30.71 -41.43 10.36
C VAL A 419 30.03 -40.97 9.06
N ASN A 420 30.26 -41.68 7.96
CA ASN A 420 29.64 -41.45 6.65
C ASN A 420 29.79 -40.03 6.06
N VAL A 421 30.84 -39.29 6.44
CA VAL A 421 31.10 -37.92 5.95
C VAL A 421 31.28 -37.90 4.43
N LYS A 422 30.39 -37.20 3.73
CA LYS A 422 30.42 -36.90 2.30
C LYS A 422 30.30 -35.39 2.09
N VAL A 423 30.96 -34.86 1.07
CA VAL A 423 30.89 -33.44 0.68
C VAL A 423 30.59 -33.36 -0.81
N ALA A 424 29.65 -32.51 -1.20
CA ALA A 424 29.31 -32.23 -2.59
C ALA A 424 29.14 -30.72 -2.79
N GLY A 425 29.62 -30.17 -3.91
CA GLY A 425 29.72 -28.72 -4.07
C GLY A 425 30.34 -28.30 -5.40
N ASN A 426 30.38 -26.99 -5.66
CA ASN A 426 30.70 -26.44 -6.98
C ASN A 426 32.20 -26.31 -7.32
N ASN A 427 33.10 -26.81 -6.47
CA ASN A 427 34.54 -26.83 -6.71
C ASN A 427 35.18 -28.01 -5.97
N GLU A 428 35.89 -28.88 -6.69
CA GLU A 428 36.40 -30.15 -6.12
C GLU A 428 37.53 -29.95 -5.11
N LEU A 429 38.46 -29.00 -5.33
CA LEU A 429 39.53 -28.69 -4.38
C LEU A 429 38.95 -28.19 -3.04
N PHE A 430 37.94 -27.32 -3.11
CA PHE A 430 37.19 -26.86 -1.93
C PHE A 430 36.42 -28.00 -1.26
N ASN A 431 35.73 -28.87 -2.01
CA ASN A 431 35.04 -30.05 -1.45
C ASN A 431 36.01 -30.97 -0.69
N ASN A 432 37.20 -31.20 -1.26
CA ASN A 432 38.24 -32.07 -0.69
C ASN A 432 38.88 -31.48 0.58
N GLU A 433 39.16 -30.17 0.61
CA GLU A 433 39.65 -29.54 1.84
C GLU A 433 38.55 -29.45 2.90
N VAL A 434 37.32 -29.07 2.54
CA VAL A 434 36.17 -29.08 3.47
C VAL A 434 35.98 -30.47 4.10
N LEU A 435 36.09 -31.56 3.32
CA LEU A 435 36.02 -32.94 3.82
C LEU A 435 37.16 -33.24 4.81
N THR A 436 38.37 -32.76 4.52
CA THR A 436 39.57 -32.97 5.35
C THR A 436 39.48 -32.18 6.66
N SER A 437 39.15 -30.90 6.61
CA SER A 437 39.01 -30.02 7.77
C SER A 437 37.86 -30.45 8.67
N PHE A 438 36.74 -30.92 8.09
CA PHE A 438 35.61 -31.40 8.88
C PHE A 438 35.91 -32.72 9.60
N LYS A 439 36.65 -33.65 8.98
CA LYS A 439 37.15 -34.85 9.67
C LYS A 439 38.06 -34.46 10.83
N LYS A 440 39.11 -33.68 10.58
CA LYS A 440 40.06 -33.19 11.62
C LYS A 440 39.40 -32.46 12.78
N ALA A 441 38.37 -31.65 12.51
CA ALA A 441 37.65 -30.93 13.55
C ALA A 441 36.86 -31.84 14.51
N ASN A 442 36.48 -33.05 14.06
CA ASN A 442 35.75 -34.06 14.82
C ASN A 442 36.62 -35.23 15.31
N GLU A 443 37.89 -35.30 14.92
CA GLU A 443 38.84 -36.26 15.48
C GLU A 443 38.93 -36.10 17.01
N ASN A 444 38.79 -37.22 17.72
CA ASN A 444 38.74 -37.30 19.19
C ASN A 444 37.62 -36.46 19.84
N ILE A 445 36.49 -36.23 19.14
CA ILE A 445 35.30 -35.59 19.69
C ILE A 445 34.10 -36.54 19.68
N VAL A 446 33.64 -36.88 20.89
CA VAL A 446 32.36 -37.56 21.11
C VAL A 446 31.26 -36.50 21.19
N TRP A 447 30.30 -36.56 20.27
CA TRP A 447 29.07 -35.77 20.31
C TRP A 447 28.11 -36.36 21.33
N LYS A 448 27.15 -35.56 21.82
CA LYS A 448 25.92 -36.17 22.32
C LYS A 448 25.14 -36.72 21.11
N PRO A 449 24.77 -38.01 21.06
CA PRO A 449 23.98 -38.58 19.96
C PRO A 449 22.57 -37.99 19.93
N ALA A 450 21.82 -38.27 18.85
CA ALA A 450 20.37 -38.05 18.88
C ALA A 450 19.73 -39.03 19.86
N GLU A 451 18.66 -38.61 20.54
CA GLU A 451 17.85 -39.50 21.38
C GLU A 451 16.45 -39.63 20.82
N LYS A 452 15.91 -40.85 20.84
CA LYS A 452 14.52 -41.15 20.57
C LYS A 452 13.99 -42.07 21.67
N ASP A 453 12.88 -41.68 22.29
CA ASP A 453 12.24 -42.43 23.38
C ASP A 453 13.24 -42.78 24.52
N GLY A 454 14.20 -41.87 24.78
CA GLY A 454 15.26 -42.03 25.78
C GLY A 454 16.44 -42.94 25.38
N LYS A 455 16.49 -43.42 24.14
CA LYS A 455 17.59 -44.26 23.61
C LYS A 455 18.41 -43.48 22.57
N PRO A 456 19.74 -43.66 22.51
CA PRO A 456 20.53 -43.08 21.42
C PRO A 456 20.10 -43.69 20.08
N VAL A 457 20.17 -42.90 19.00
CA VAL A 457 19.90 -43.35 17.62
C VAL A 457 20.85 -42.70 16.62
N ASN A 458 21.22 -43.43 15.57
CA ASN A 458 22.00 -42.89 14.46
C ASN A 458 21.22 -41.78 13.73
N TYR A 459 21.82 -40.60 13.57
CA TYR A 459 21.16 -39.45 12.95
C TYR A 459 22.02 -38.77 11.90
N THR A 460 21.48 -38.60 10.69
CA THR A 460 22.21 -37.97 9.57
C THR A 460 21.91 -36.48 9.48
N MET A 461 22.95 -35.68 9.66
CA MET A 461 22.93 -34.22 9.59
C MET A 461 23.40 -33.74 8.21
N ARG A 462 22.95 -32.53 7.83
CA ARG A 462 23.48 -31.78 6.69
C ARG A 462 23.92 -30.39 7.12
N LEU A 463 25.07 -29.95 6.63
CA LEU A 463 25.67 -28.65 6.93
C LEU A 463 26.09 -27.96 5.63
N PRO A 464 25.34 -26.94 5.16
CA PRO A 464 25.76 -26.12 4.04
C PRO A 464 26.90 -25.18 4.45
N LEU A 465 27.93 -25.10 3.61
CA LEU A 465 29.04 -24.17 3.72
C LEU A 465 29.15 -23.31 2.45
N THR A 466 29.63 -22.08 2.63
CA THR A 466 29.88 -21.15 1.52
C THR A 466 31.06 -20.25 1.89
N MET A 467 31.98 -20.08 0.94
CA MET A 467 33.18 -19.25 1.08
C MET A 467 33.27 -18.25 -0.08
N SER A 468 33.82 -17.07 0.20
CA SER A 468 34.13 -16.03 -0.79
C SER A 468 35.55 -15.52 -0.55
N PHE A 469 36.33 -15.41 -1.61
CA PHE A 469 37.62 -14.72 -1.62
C PHE A 469 37.41 -13.23 -1.92
N GLN A 470 38.27 -12.36 -1.39
CA GLN A 470 38.31 -10.91 -1.66
C GLN A 470 39.65 -10.55 -2.31
#